data_AF-A0A9E2V298-F1
#
_entry.id   AF-A0A9E2V298-F1
#
_cell.length_a   1.000
_cell.length_b   1.000
_cell.length_c   1.000
_cell.angle_alpha   90.00
_cell.angle_beta   90.00
_cell.angle_gamma   90.00
#
_symmetry.space_group_name_H-M   'P 1'
#
loop_
_entity.id
_entity.type
_entity.pdbx_description
1 polymer ?
#
loop_
_entity_poly.entity_id
_entity_poly.type
_entity_poly.pdbx_seq_one_letter_code
_entity_poly.pdbx_strand_id
1 'polypeptide(L)'
;ENPSYINLQTQITSTQMDIETTRKECNLLKVKYEEYQKRVENTPQVEQEYLVLQRDYSNAQAKYQETMNRLLGAREATGLEESRKAERFTLIDPPVVPEKPDRPNRLAILLIGMVLAIGCGIGFGSLSEYMDESVYRADELAAISGLPVLAVIPYLETEEDRKKMMQKKWVWIVSTAGLVIIGVAAVHFLYRPLDIVWIQIIQRFSIGF
;
A
#
# COMPACT_ATOMS: atom_id res chain seq x y z
N GLU A 1 -85.10 -37.45 96.05
CA GLU A 1 -84.17 -37.35 94.91
C GLU A 1 -82.77 -37.73 95.38
N ASN A 2 -82.04 -38.59 94.65
CA ASN A 2 -80.78 -39.18 95.13
C ASN A 2 -79.57 -38.33 94.70
N PRO A 3 -78.84 -37.67 95.64
CA PRO A 3 -77.74 -36.76 95.32
C PRO A 3 -76.53 -37.43 94.66
N SER A 4 -76.34 -38.74 94.83
CA SER A 4 -75.25 -39.50 94.19
C SER A 4 -75.42 -39.62 92.68
N TYR A 5 -76.67 -39.69 92.19
CA TYR A 5 -76.98 -39.78 90.76
C TYR A 5 -76.65 -38.48 90.01
N ILE A 6 -76.95 -37.34 90.62
CA ILE A 6 -76.66 -36.01 90.05
C ILE A 6 -75.14 -35.80 89.93
N ASN A 7 -74.37 -36.18 90.97
CA ASN A 7 -72.91 -36.04 90.94
C ASN A 7 -72.28 -36.91 89.83
N LEU A 8 -72.75 -38.15 89.67
CA LEU A 8 -72.30 -39.04 88.60
C LEU A 8 -72.66 -38.49 87.20
N GLN A 9 -73.87 -37.94 87.04
CA GLN A 9 -74.30 -37.30 85.80
C GLN A 9 -73.45 -36.07 85.47
N THR A 10 -73.10 -35.25 86.45
CA THR A 10 -72.20 -34.10 86.27
C THR A 10 -70.80 -34.55 85.87
N GLN A 11 -70.26 -35.62 86.47
CA GLN A 11 -68.96 -36.18 86.08
C GLN A 11 -68.96 -36.76 84.67
N ILE A 12 -70.04 -37.44 84.26
CA ILE A 12 -70.18 -37.93 82.88
C ILE A 12 -70.19 -36.73 81.92
N THR A 13 -70.98 -35.69 82.19
CA THR A 13 -71.04 -34.50 81.33
C THR A 13 -69.71 -33.74 81.28
N SER A 14 -68.99 -33.59 82.41
CA SER A 14 -67.66 -32.96 82.40
C SER A 14 -66.67 -33.78 81.60
N THR A 15 -66.63 -35.09 81.81
CA THR A 15 -65.74 -36.00 81.06
C THR A 15 -66.07 -35.97 79.56
N GLN A 16 -67.36 -35.88 79.19
CA GLN A 16 -67.80 -35.75 77.80
C GLN A 16 -67.29 -34.45 77.17
N MET A 17 -67.36 -33.33 77.89
CA MET A 17 -66.81 -32.04 77.44
C MET A 17 -65.28 -32.06 77.32
N ASP A 18 -64.58 -32.74 78.23
CA ASP A 18 -63.13 -32.91 78.18
C ASP A 18 -62.72 -33.76 76.97
N ILE A 19 -63.45 -34.84 76.69
CA ILE A 19 -63.25 -35.66 75.48
C ILE A 19 -63.45 -34.82 74.23
N GLU A 20 -64.52 -34.03 74.14
CA GLU A 20 -64.77 -33.16 72.97
C GLU A 20 -63.69 -32.09 72.79
N THR A 21 -63.25 -31.46 73.87
CA THR A 21 -62.18 -30.44 73.85
C THR A 21 -60.86 -31.05 73.40
N THR A 22 -60.48 -32.18 74.00
CA THR A 22 -59.27 -32.92 73.61
C THR A 22 -59.32 -33.37 72.16
N ARG A 23 -60.51 -33.78 71.67
CA ARG A 23 -60.69 -34.18 70.28
C ARG A 23 -60.55 -33.01 69.31
N LYS A 24 -61.06 -31.83 69.68
CA LYS A 24 -60.85 -30.58 68.93
C LYS A 24 -59.37 -30.22 68.90
N GLU A 25 -58.67 -30.29 70.03
CA GLU A 25 -57.23 -30.04 70.12
C GLU A 25 -56.43 -31.01 69.25
N CYS A 26 -56.73 -32.32 69.32
CA CYS A 26 -56.11 -33.34 68.46
C CYS A 26 -56.30 -33.05 66.97
N ASN A 27 -57.51 -32.65 66.56
CA ASN A 27 -57.77 -32.28 65.16
C ASN A 27 -56.97 -31.04 64.76
N LEU A 28 -56.89 -30.02 65.63
CA LEU A 28 -56.15 -28.79 65.40
C LEU A 28 -54.64 -29.05 65.31
N LEU A 29 -54.12 -29.93 66.16
CA LEU A 29 -52.73 -30.37 66.14
C LEU A 29 -52.42 -31.18 64.89
N LYS A 30 -53.34 -32.04 64.44
CA LYS A 30 -53.20 -32.81 63.21
C LYS A 30 -53.11 -31.90 61.98
N VAL A 31 -53.96 -30.88 61.90
CA VAL A 31 -53.91 -29.88 60.82
C VAL A 31 -52.57 -29.12 60.83
N LYS A 32 -52.10 -28.68 62.00
CA LYS A 32 -50.78 -28.04 62.15
C LYS A 32 -49.63 -28.97 61.76
N TYR A 33 -49.72 -30.26 62.13
CA TYR A 33 -48.71 -31.25 61.77
C TYR A 33 -48.65 -31.44 60.24
N GLU A 34 -49.78 -31.57 59.57
CA GLU A 34 -49.84 -31.68 58.09
C GLU A 34 -49.30 -30.41 57.41
N GLU A 35 -49.57 -29.22 57.96
CA GLU A 35 -48.99 -27.97 57.48
C GLU A 35 -47.47 -27.94 57.62
N TYR A 36 -46.94 -28.29 58.80
CA TYR A 36 -45.50 -28.34 59.01
C TYR A 36 -44.82 -29.42 58.18
N GLN A 37 -45.44 -30.59 58.02
CA GLN A 37 -44.92 -31.66 57.18
C GLN A 37 -44.80 -31.19 55.72
N LYS A 38 -45.83 -30.53 55.17
CA LYS A 38 -45.76 -29.93 53.83
C LYS A 38 -44.65 -28.88 53.71
N ARG A 39 -44.44 -28.06 54.73
CA ARG A 39 -43.35 -27.07 54.74
C ARG A 39 -41.97 -27.74 54.72
N VAL A 40 -41.80 -28.82 55.48
CA VAL A 40 -40.55 -29.61 55.49
C VAL A 40 -40.34 -30.29 54.14
N GLU A 41 -41.38 -30.89 53.55
CA GLU A 41 -41.32 -31.52 52.22
C GLU A 41 -40.96 -30.53 51.10
N ASN A 42 -41.38 -29.26 51.21
CA ASN A 42 -41.04 -28.21 50.25
C ASN A 42 -39.67 -27.56 50.50
N THR A 43 -39.05 -27.77 51.67
CA THR A 43 -37.77 -27.15 52.03
C THR A 43 -36.64 -27.50 51.04
N PRO A 44 -36.46 -28.77 50.62
CA PRO A 44 -35.44 -29.14 49.63
C PRO A 44 -35.58 -28.43 48.29
N GLN A 45 -36.81 -28.16 47.84
CA GLN A 45 -37.06 -27.45 46.57
C GLN A 45 -36.61 -25.99 46.66
N VAL A 46 -36.97 -25.32 47.76
CA VAL A 46 -36.54 -23.93 48.01
C VAL A 46 -35.02 -23.84 48.15
N GLU A 47 -34.39 -24.80 48.83
CA GLU A 47 -32.93 -24.85 48.95
C GLU A 47 -32.27 -25.05 47.58
N GLN A 48 -32.80 -25.95 46.74
CA GLN A 48 -32.29 -26.16 45.39
C GLN A 48 -32.41 -24.90 44.53
N GLU A 49 -33.55 -24.22 44.56
CA GLU A 49 -33.75 -22.94 43.85
C GLU A 49 -32.78 -21.87 44.35
N TYR A 50 -32.58 -21.78 45.67
CA TYR A 50 -31.63 -20.85 46.27
C TYR A 50 -30.20 -21.11 45.81
N LEU A 51 -29.75 -22.37 45.80
CA LEU A 51 -28.43 -22.77 45.32
C LEU A 51 -28.23 -22.45 43.82
N VAL A 52 -29.26 -22.66 43.00
CA VAL A 52 -29.23 -22.28 41.59
C VAL A 52 -29.08 -20.76 41.45
N LEU A 53 -29.88 -20.00 42.19
CA LEU A 53 -29.82 -18.53 42.17
C LEU A 53 -28.45 -18.01 42.62
N GLN A 54 -27.88 -18.60 43.67
CA GLN A 54 -26.55 -18.24 44.16
C GLN A 54 -25.46 -18.53 43.11
N ARG A 55 -25.54 -19.69 42.45
CA ARG A 55 -24.61 -20.05 41.37
C ARG A 55 -24.75 -19.08 40.19
N ASP A 56 -25.97 -18.76 39.77
CA ASP A 56 -26.22 -17.86 38.65
C ASP A 56 -25.75 -16.44 38.96
N TYR A 57 -25.94 -15.97 40.20
CA TYR A 57 -25.38 -14.71 40.67
C TYR A 57 -23.85 -14.70 40.60
N SER A 58 -23.19 -15.76 41.07
CA SER A 58 -21.72 -15.87 41.02
C SER A 58 -21.19 -15.88 39.58
N ASN A 59 -21.89 -16.56 38.66
CA ASN A 59 -21.55 -16.59 37.25
C ASN A 59 -21.73 -15.22 36.58
N ALA A 60 -22.83 -14.52 36.89
CA ALA A 60 -23.09 -13.18 36.38
C ALA A 60 -22.03 -12.18 36.85
N GLN A 61 -21.64 -12.25 38.13
CA GLN A 61 -20.58 -11.42 38.69
C GLN A 61 -19.22 -11.70 38.03
N ALA A 62 -18.86 -12.98 37.84
CA ALA A 62 -17.63 -13.36 37.17
C ALA A 62 -17.61 -12.87 35.70
N LYS A 63 -18.73 -13.01 34.98
CA LYS A 63 -18.86 -12.53 33.59
C LYS A 63 -18.76 -11.02 33.49
N TYR A 64 -19.36 -10.30 34.43
CA TYR A 64 -19.24 -8.85 34.52
C TYR A 64 -17.78 -8.44 34.70
N GLN A 65 -17.05 -9.07 35.63
CA GLN A 65 -15.65 -8.76 35.88
C GLN A 65 -14.76 -9.07 34.66
N GLU A 66 -14.97 -10.21 34.01
CA GLU A 66 -14.27 -10.59 32.77
C GLU A 66 -14.48 -9.52 31.68
N THR A 67 -15.74 -9.11 31.47
CA THR A 67 -16.10 -8.13 30.45
C THR A 67 -15.52 -6.75 30.76
N MET A 68 -15.55 -6.34 32.03
CA MET A 68 -14.94 -5.09 32.50
C MET A 68 -13.42 -5.09 32.26
N ASN A 69 -12.74 -6.17 32.63
CA ASN A 69 -11.30 -6.29 32.41
C ASN A 69 -10.94 -6.25 30.93
N ARG A 70 -11.74 -6.90 30.07
CA ARG A 70 -11.57 -6.86 28.61
C ARG A 70 -11.79 -5.46 28.05
N LEU A 71 -12.79 -4.73 28.55
CA LEU A 71 -13.04 -3.33 28.17
C LEU A 71 -11.87 -2.43 28.57
N LEU A 72 -11.35 -2.59 29.78
CA LEU A 72 -10.18 -1.83 30.26
C LEU A 72 -8.94 -2.11 29.41
N GLY A 73 -8.64 -3.38 29.14
CA GLY A 73 -7.51 -3.75 28.27
C GLY A 73 -7.67 -3.25 26.84
N ALA A 74 -8.89 -3.27 26.28
CA ALA A 74 -9.16 -2.70 24.96
C ALA A 74 -8.98 -1.18 24.93
N ARG A 75 -9.46 -0.45 25.96
CA ARG A 75 -9.25 1.00 26.09
C ARG A 75 -7.77 1.36 26.21
N GLU A 76 -7.02 0.60 27.00
CA GLU A 76 -5.57 0.79 27.12
C GLU A 76 -4.89 0.53 25.78
N ALA A 77 -5.23 -0.56 25.08
CA ALA A 77 -4.70 -0.86 23.76
C ALA A 77 -5.03 0.24 22.74
N THR A 78 -6.26 0.76 22.72
CA THR A 78 -6.66 1.89 21.86
C THR A 78 -5.90 3.17 22.24
N GLY A 79 -5.77 3.49 23.53
CA GLY A 79 -5.00 4.65 23.99
C GLY A 79 -3.51 4.55 23.65
N LEU A 80 -2.93 3.34 23.74
CA LEU A 80 -1.58 3.04 23.29
C LEU A 80 -1.46 3.12 21.76
N GLU A 81 -2.46 2.67 21.00
CA GLU A 81 -2.48 2.79 19.54
C GLU A 81 -2.64 4.25 19.10
N GLU A 82 -3.49 5.05 19.76
CA GLU A 82 -3.58 6.50 19.51
C GLU A 82 -2.26 7.21 19.87
N SER A 83 -1.64 6.83 20.99
CA SER A 83 -0.32 7.35 21.38
C SER A 83 0.81 6.87 20.48
N ARG A 84 0.73 5.65 19.92
CA ARG A 84 1.69 5.08 18.95
C ARG A 84 1.37 5.38 17.50
N LYS A 85 0.19 5.92 17.17
CA LYS A 85 -0.10 6.59 15.89
C LYS A 85 0.68 7.89 15.78
N ALA A 86 1.09 8.44 16.92
CA ALA A 86 2.31 9.25 17.00
C ALA A 86 3.51 8.30 17.18
N GLU A 87 3.77 7.44 16.20
CA GLU A 87 5.14 6.96 15.99
C GLU A 87 5.94 8.24 15.82
N ARG A 88 6.67 8.61 16.87
CA ARG A 88 7.52 9.77 16.85
C ARG A 88 8.64 9.39 15.91
N PHE A 89 8.42 9.62 14.61
CA PHE A 89 9.43 9.51 13.58
C PHE A 89 10.53 10.48 13.98
N THR A 90 11.50 9.98 14.73
CA THR A 90 12.72 10.71 14.98
C THR A 90 13.43 10.74 13.65
N LEU A 91 13.57 11.92 13.07
CA LEU A 91 14.36 12.11 11.87
C LEU A 91 15.82 11.83 12.24
N ILE A 92 16.28 10.59 12.03
CA ILE A 92 17.68 10.21 12.27
C ILE A 92 18.56 10.81 11.18
N ASP A 93 18.09 10.80 9.94
CA ASP A 93 18.78 11.37 8.79
C ASP A 93 17.78 12.03 7.82
N PRO A 94 17.90 13.34 7.52
CA PRO A 94 17.05 13.99 6.54
C PRO A 94 17.29 13.44 5.12
N PRO A 95 16.28 13.46 4.24
CA PRO A 95 16.45 13.05 2.86
C PRO A 95 17.42 14.01 2.14
N VAL A 96 18.55 13.47 1.71
CA VAL A 96 19.53 14.22 0.91
C VAL A 96 19.04 14.25 -0.54
N VAL A 97 19.00 15.43 -1.14
CA VAL A 97 18.73 15.55 -2.57
C VAL A 97 19.89 14.93 -3.35
N PRO A 98 19.64 14.06 -4.33
CA PRO A 98 20.70 13.42 -5.08
C PRO A 98 21.48 14.46 -5.88
N GLU A 99 22.78 14.58 -5.63
CA GLU A 99 23.67 15.49 -6.36
C GLU A 99 23.83 15.10 -7.84
N LYS A 100 23.62 13.82 -8.16
CA LYS A 100 23.79 13.27 -9.51
C LYS A 100 22.56 12.46 -9.92
N PRO A 101 22.07 12.62 -11.16
CA PRO A 101 21.01 11.77 -11.69
C PRO A 101 21.49 10.32 -11.82
N ASP A 102 20.75 9.38 -11.22
CA ASP A 102 21.05 7.93 -11.27
C ASP A 102 20.87 7.35 -12.67
N ARG A 103 19.86 7.81 -13.41
CA ARG A 103 19.57 7.37 -14.78
C ARG A 103 19.02 8.51 -15.65
N PRO A 104 19.15 8.44 -16.98
CA PRO A 104 20.03 7.57 -17.76
C PRO A 104 21.47 8.09 -17.85
N ASN A 105 22.45 7.22 -18.15
CA ASN A 105 23.85 7.62 -18.36
C ASN A 105 24.00 8.41 -19.67
N ARG A 106 24.04 9.74 -19.52
CA ARG A 106 23.99 10.71 -20.62
C ARG A 106 25.20 10.63 -21.55
N LEU A 107 26.38 10.33 -20.99
CA LEU A 107 27.61 10.19 -21.77
C LEU A 107 27.57 8.96 -22.67
N ALA A 108 26.99 7.86 -22.19
CA ALA A 108 26.83 6.64 -22.98
C ALA A 108 25.88 6.88 -24.18
N ILE A 109 24.76 7.57 -23.98
CA ILE A 109 23.81 7.88 -25.07
C ILE A 109 24.46 8.75 -26.15
N LEU A 110 25.25 9.76 -25.76
CA LEU A 110 25.94 10.62 -26.71
C LEU A 110 26.97 9.85 -27.54
N LEU A 111 27.79 9.01 -26.90
CA LEU A 111 28.78 8.19 -27.59
C LEU A 111 28.12 7.19 -28.56
N ILE A 112 27.06 6.50 -28.12
CA ILE A 112 26.31 5.56 -28.96
C ILE A 112 25.68 6.30 -30.15
N GLY A 113 25.07 7.46 -29.91
CA GLY A 113 24.47 8.30 -30.96
C GLY A 113 25.51 8.77 -31.98
N MET A 114 26.69 9.19 -31.53
CA MET A 114 27.78 9.60 -32.41
C MET A 114 28.30 8.45 -33.28
N VAL A 115 28.52 7.28 -32.68
CA VAL A 115 28.96 6.08 -33.42
C VAL A 115 27.90 5.66 -34.43
N LEU A 116 26.62 5.66 -34.06
CA LEU A 116 25.52 5.35 -34.97
C LEU A 116 25.39 6.38 -36.10
N ALA A 117 25.55 7.67 -35.81
CA ALA A 117 25.46 8.72 -36.84
C ALA A 117 26.58 8.57 -37.89
N ILE A 118 27.81 8.30 -37.45
CA ILE A 118 28.94 8.03 -38.35
C ILE A 118 28.69 6.75 -39.14
N GLY A 119 28.29 5.67 -38.46
CA GLY A 119 28.01 4.38 -39.10
C GLY A 119 26.90 4.48 -40.16
N CYS A 120 25.79 5.14 -39.83
CA CYS A 120 24.70 5.40 -40.76
C CYS A 120 25.12 6.32 -41.91
N GLY A 121 25.94 7.35 -41.65
CA GLY A 121 26.44 8.24 -42.69
C GLY A 121 27.32 7.52 -43.72
N ILE A 122 28.27 6.72 -43.24
CA ILE A 122 29.12 5.89 -44.13
C ILE A 122 28.27 4.85 -44.84
N GLY A 123 27.38 4.16 -44.11
CA GLY A 123 26.51 3.14 -44.69
C GLY A 123 25.61 3.69 -45.79
N PHE A 124 24.99 4.84 -45.55
CA PHE A 124 24.13 5.50 -46.53
C PHE A 124 24.93 6.03 -47.73
N GLY A 125 26.10 6.62 -47.50
CA GLY A 125 26.99 7.05 -48.58
C GLY A 125 27.45 5.89 -49.46
N SER A 126 27.88 4.79 -48.85
CA SER A 126 28.29 3.58 -49.58
C SER A 126 27.13 2.95 -50.34
N LEU A 127 25.93 2.88 -49.75
CA LEU A 127 24.75 2.35 -50.42
C LEU A 127 24.33 3.23 -51.60
N SER A 128 24.43 4.56 -51.46
CA SER A 128 24.14 5.49 -52.55
C SER A 128 25.12 5.34 -53.71
N GLU A 129 26.42 5.11 -53.43
CA GLU A 129 27.43 4.85 -54.46
C GLU A 129 27.17 3.51 -55.16
N TYR A 130 26.83 2.45 -54.41
CA TYR A 130 26.49 1.15 -55.00
C TYR A 130 25.26 1.18 -55.90
N MET A 131 24.35 2.13 -55.68
CA MET A 131 23.16 2.33 -56.51
C MET A 131 23.39 3.31 -57.68
N ASP A 132 24.55 3.98 -57.76
CA ASP A 132 24.88 4.85 -58.89
C ASP A 132 25.49 4.03 -60.04
N GLU A 133 24.79 3.99 -61.16
CA GLU A 133 25.24 3.30 -62.39
C GLU A 133 26.02 4.24 -63.33
N SER A 134 26.35 5.46 -62.90
CA SER A 134 27.04 6.46 -63.74
C SER A 134 28.51 6.10 -63.97
N VAL A 135 28.98 6.27 -65.21
CA VAL A 135 30.38 6.06 -65.59
C VAL A 135 31.16 7.36 -65.46
N TYR A 136 32.12 7.43 -64.55
CA TYR A 136 32.88 8.64 -64.25
C TYR A 136 34.29 8.65 -64.84
N ARG A 137 34.85 7.48 -65.16
CA ARG A 137 36.21 7.35 -65.67
C ARG A 137 36.25 6.79 -67.09
N ALA A 138 37.21 7.27 -67.86
CA ALA A 138 37.49 6.75 -69.20
C ALA A 138 37.84 5.25 -69.16
N ASP A 139 38.56 4.82 -68.13
CA ASP A 139 38.95 3.41 -67.94
C ASP A 139 37.72 2.51 -67.67
N GLU A 140 36.76 3.00 -66.89
CA GLU A 140 35.48 2.31 -66.65
C GLU A 140 34.68 2.16 -67.95
N LEU A 141 34.63 3.22 -68.78
CA LEU A 141 33.96 3.18 -70.08
C LEU A 141 34.64 2.20 -71.04
N ALA A 142 35.97 2.17 -71.07
CA ALA A 142 36.74 1.23 -71.89
C ALA A 142 36.48 -0.22 -71.47
N ALA A 143 36.44 -0.48 -70.16
CA ALA A 143 36.17 -1.80 -69.60
C ALA A 143 34.73 -2.28 -69.88
N ILE A 144 33.74 -1.40 -69.80
CA ILE A 144 32.33 -1.74 -70.07
C ILE A 144 32.06 -1.93 -71.57
N SER A 145 32.61 -1.05 -72.42
CA SER A 145 32.35 -1.07 -73.87
C SER A 145 33.25 -2.02 -74.67
N GLY A 146 34.40 -2.43 -74.10
CA GLY A 146 35.40 -3.26 -74.78
C GLY A 146 36.17 -2.53 -75.89
N LEU A 147 36.04 -1.21 -75.98
CA LEU A 147 36.67 -0.38 -77.02
C LEU A 147 37.72 0.56 -76.41
N PRO A 148 38.84 0.84 -77.12
CA PRO A 148 39.83 1.79 -76.64
C PRO A 148 39.29 3.22 -76.68
N VAL A 149 39.47 3.98 -75.58
CA VAL A 149 39.11 5.40 -75.53
C VAL A 149 40.12 6.21 -76.32
N LEU A 150 39.66 6.85 -77.40
CA LEU A 150 40.52 7.59 -78.34
C LEU A 150 40.92 8.98 -77.83
N ALA A 151 40.05 9.65 -77.08
CA ALA A 151 40.30 10.96 -76.50
C ALA A 151 39.37 11.24 -75.32
N VAL A 152 39.84 12.01 -74.33
CA VAL A 152 39.04 12.54 -73.22
C VAL A 152 38.96 14.04 -73.38
N ILE A 153 37.74 14.58 -73.51
CA ILE A 153 37.53 16.03 -73.59
C ILE A 153 37.46 16.57 -72.16
N PRO A 154 38.39 17.45 -71.75
CA PRO A 154 38.33 18.04 -70.42
C PRO A 154 37.11 18.96 -70.31
N TYR A 155 36.41 18.87 -69.19
CA TYR A 155 35.32 19.80 -68.87
C TYR A 155 35.91 21.19 -68.57
N LEU A 156 35.50 22.19 -69.36
CA LEU A 156 35.86 23.60 -69.15
C LEU A 156 34.75 24.25 -68.30
N GLU A 157 35.08 24.57 -67.05
CA GLU A 157 34.13 25.21 -66.12
C GLU A 157 33.82 26.64 -66.58
N THR A 158 32.54 26.92 -66.83
CA THR A 158 32.07 28.27 -67.17
C THR A 158 31.93 29.12 -65.90
N GLU A 159 32.05 30.45 -66.00
CA GLU A 159 31.80 31.38 -64.89
C GLU A 159 30.40 31.20 -64.25
N GLU A 160 29.40 30.79 -65.02
CA GLU A 160 28.06 30.46 -64.51
C GLU A 160 28.03 29.13 -63.74
N ASP A 161 28.78 28.12 -64.20
CA ASP A 161 28.89 26.81 -63.54
C ASP A 161 29.59 26.96 -62.19
N ARG A 162 30.65 27.77 -62.13
CA ARG A 162 31.36 28.10 -60.90
C ARG A 162 30.45 28.77 -59.87
N LYS A 163 29.62 29.74 -60.29
CA LYS A 163 28.64 30.40 -59.40
C LYS A 163 27.59 29.43 -58.88
N LYS A 164 27.03 28.56 -59.73
CA LYS A 164 26.04 27.54 -59.33
C LYS A 164 26.65 26.52 -58.36
N MET A 165 27.89 26.09 -58.58
CA MET A 165 28.61 25.18 -57.69
C MET A 165 28.90 25.82 -56.34
N MET A 166 29.32 27.09 -56.32
CA MET A 166 29.53 27.84 -55.07
C MET A 166 28.21 28.01 -54.31
N GLN A 167 27.11 28.32 -54.98
CA GLN A 167 25.78 28.41 -54.36
C GLN A 167 25.33 27.08 -53.76
N LYS A 168 25.44 25.96 -54.50
CA LYS A 168 25.12 24.62 -53.97
C LYS A 168 26.00 24.26 -52.77
N LYS A 169 27.31 24.51 -52.84
CA LYS A 169 28.24 24.28 -51.72
C LYS A 169 27.84 25.08 -50.49
N TRP A 170 27.51 26.36 -50.67
CA TRP A 170 27.04 27.22 -49.57
C TRP A 170 25.71 26.74 -48.98
N VAL A 171 24.76 26.29 -49.79
CA VAL A 171 23.51 25.70 -49.31
C VAL A 171 23.80 24.47 -48.45
N TRP A 172 24.65 23.55 -48.90
CA TRP A 172 25.04 22.37 -48.10
C TRP A 172 25.76 22.74 -46.80
N ILE A 173 26.66 23.72 -46.83
CA ILE A 173 27.37 24.21 -45.63
C ILE A 173 26.38 24.84 -44.64
N VAL A 174 25.45 25.67 -45.11
CA VAL A 174 24.46 26.34 -44.26
C VAL A 174 23.47 25.33 -43.69
N SER A 175 23.01 24.36 -44.49
CA SER A 175 22.10 23.30 -44.03
C SER A 175 22.75 22.40 -42.98
N THR A 176 24.01 22.00 -43.17
CA THR A 176 24.75 21.19 -42.18
C THR A 176 25.03 21.98 -40.90
N ALA A 177 25.47 23.24 -41.01
CA ALA A 177 25.67 24.12 -39.85
C ALA A 177 24.35 24.35 -39.09
N GLY A 178 23.24 24.56 -39.79
CA GLY A 178 21.91 24.72 -39.19
C GLY A 178 21.47 23.48 -38.41
N LEU A 179 21.68 22.29 -38.95
CA LEU A 179 21.33 21.03 -38.27
C LEU A 179 22.17 20.81 -37.00
N VAL A 180 23.46 21.15 -37.04
CA VAL A 180 24.34 21.12 -35.86
C VAL A 180 23.86 22.11 -34.80
N ILE A 181 23.51 23.35 -35.19
CA ILE A 181 23.01 24.38 -34.27
C ILE A 181 21.68 23.95 -33.64
N ILE A 182 20.75 23.37 -34.42
CA ILE A 182 19.47 22.85 -33.91
C ILE A 182 19.71 21.69 -32.93
N GLY A 183 20.63 20.78 -33.24
CA GLY A 183 21.01 19.70 -32.34
C GLY A 183 21.55 20.22 -31.00
N VAL A 184 22.46 21.20 -31.06
CA VAL A 184 23.02 21.86 -29.86
C VAL A 184 21.93 22.63 -29.10
N ALA A 185 21.03 23.32 -29.79
CA ALA A 185 19.93 24.06 -29.19
C ALA A 185 18.87 23.13 -28.56
N ALA A 186 18.58 21.99 -29.17
CA ALA A 186 17.71 20.97 -28.60
C ALA A 186 18.33 20.38 -27.31
N VAL A 187 19.64 20.13 -27.31
CA VAL A 187 20.36 19.74 -26.09
C VAL A 187 20.32 20.86 -25.04
N HIS A 188 20.40 22.12 -25.45
CA HIS A 188 20.30 23.27 -24.53
C HIS A 188 18.90 23.43 -23.92
N PHE A 189 17.85 23.40 -24.74
CA PHE A 189 16.48 23.73 -24.32
C PHE A 189 15.78 22.59 -23.60
N LEU A 190 16.08 21.33 -23.94
CA LEU A 190 15.38 20.16 -23.42
C LEU A 190 15.99 19.61 -22.12
N TYR A 191 17.13 20.13 -21.65
CA TYR A 191 17.96 19.41 -20.67
C TYR A 191 18.34 20.20 -19.42
N ARG A 192 19.12 21.27 -19.55
CA ARG A 192 19.46 22.26 -18.51
C ARG A 192 20.06 23.48 -19.21
N PRO A 193 19.85 24.70 -18.68
CA PRO A 193 20.51 25.87 -19.24
C PRO A 193 22.05 25.67 -19.23
N LEU A 194 22.73 26.19 -20.26
CA LEU A 194 24.17 25.99 -20.50
C LEU A 194 25.05 26.56 -19.36
N ASP A 195 24.50 27.45 -18.56
CA ASP A 195 25.08 28.02 -17.35
C ASP A 195 25.50 26.94 -16.33
N ILE A 196 24.67 25.93 -16.07
CA ILE A 196 24.97 24.88 -15.08
C ILE A 196 26.12 23.97 -15.56
N VAL A 197 26.19 23.70 -16.87
CA VAL A 197 27.25 22.87 -17.47
C VAL A 197 28.58 23.64 -17.51
N TRP A 198 28.54 24.94 -17.86
CA TRP A 198 29.71 25.81 -17.84
C TRP A 198 30.32 25.94 -16.43
N ILE A 199 29.46 26.08 -15.40
CA ILE A 199 29.90 26.19 -14.00
C ILE A 199 30.57 24.90 -13.51
N GLN A 200 30.05 23.72 -13.86
CA GLN A 200 30.68 22.45 -13.50
C GLN A 200 32.04 22.23 -14.17
N ILE A 201 32.20 22.66 -15.43
CA ILE A 201 33.47 22.56 -16.15
C ILE A 201 34.51 23.49 -15.51
N ILE A 202 34.16 24.74 -15.20
CA ILE A 202 35.07 25.66 -14.49
C ILE A 202 35.46 25.10 -13.13
N GLN A 203 34.51 24.61 -12.34
CA GLN A 203 34.81 24.11 -11.00
C GLN A 203 35.74 22.89 -11.03
N ARG A 204 35.56 21.98 -11.99
CA ARG A 204 36.42 20.80 -12.11
C ARG A 204 37.85 21.14 -12.53
N PHE A 205 38.06 22.25 -13.24
CA PHE A 205 39.39 22.77 -13.56
C PHE A 205 39.98 23.65 -12.45
N SER A 206 39.14 24.31 -11.64
CA SER A 206 39.57 25.20 -10.55
C SER A 206 40.00 24.45 -9.28
N ILE A 207 39.46 23.26 -9.01
CA ILE A 207 39.83 22.43 -7.83
C ILE A 207 41.13 21.64 -8.07
N GLY A 208 41.76 21.80 -9.24
CA GLY A 208 43.00 21.13 -9.64
C GLY A 208 44.28 21.95 -9.49
N PHE A 209 44.24 23.13 -8.87
CA PHE A 209 45.40 23.95 -8.50
C PHE A 209 45.31 24.43 -7.06
#